data_AF-F8PM47-F1
#
_entry.id   AF-F8PM47-F1
#
_cell.length_a   1.000
_cell.length_b   1.000
_cell.length_c   1.000
_cell.angle_alpha   90.00
_cell.angle_beta   90.00
_cell.angle_gamma   90.00
#
_symmetry.space_group_name_H-M   'P 1'
#
loop_
_entity.id
_entity.type
_entity.pdbx_description
1 polymer ?
#
loop_
_entity_poly.entity_id
_entity_poly.type
_entity_poly.pdbx_seq_one_letter_code
_entity_poly.pdbx_strand_id
1 'polypeptide(L)'
;ANPLVHHRRHFGRTVHVLHNILMLVDNGMQYLGELTDTKDANMLTAEEMREYAVFKDLLQMVPGLQACLQQSSSEETDLVASLVGYMILFSHQLIAFSNRFNKVHQVHTQITQKA
;
A
#
# COMPACT_ATOMS: atom_id res chain seq x y z
N ALA A 1 29.30 -9.24 0.09
CA ALA A 1 28.31 -8.28 -0.46
C ALA A 1 28.16 -7.12 0.51
N ASN A 2 28.19 -5.87 0.04
CA ASN A 2 28.18 -4.67 0.90
C ASN A 2 26.73 -4.39 1.42
N PRO A 3 26.48 -4.43 2.74
CA PRO A 3 25.14 -4.30 3.33
C PRO A 3 24.45 -2.95 3.03
N LEU A 4 25.22 -1.93 2.64
CA LEU A 4 24.71 -0.59 2.31
C LEU A 4 24.04 -0.50 0.92
N VAL A 5 24.40 -1.37 -0.01
CA VAL A 5 23.86 -1.34 -1.39
C VAL A 5 22.45 -1.96 -1.43
N HIS A 6 22.17 -2.92 -0.54
CA HIS A 6 20.83 -3.46 -0.35
C HIS A 6 19.90 -2.43 0.30
N HIS A 7 20.37 -1.68 1.31
CA HIS A 7 19.58 -0.66 1.99
C HIS A 7 19.05 0.44 1.05
N ARG A 8 19.85 0.92 0.10
CA ARG A 8 19.41 1.94 -0.87
C ARG A 8 18.31 1.44 -1.81
N ARG A 9 18.38 0.18 -2.24
CA ARG A 9 17.33 -0.42 -3.10
C ARG A 9 16.04 -0.65 -2.32
N HIS A 10 16.12 -1.04 -1.04
CA HIS A 10 14.94 -1.17 -0.19
C HIS A 10 14.32 0.20 0.10
N PHE A 11 15.14 1.19 0.46
CA PHE A 11 14.70 2.57 0.67
C PHE A 11 14.01 3.16 -0.56
N GLY A 12 14.60 3.04 -1.76
CA GLY A 12 13.98 3.54 -2.98
C GLY A 12 12.65 2.87 -3.31
N ARG A 13 12.51 1.57 -3.03
CA ARG A 13 11.23 0.85 -3.19
C ARG A 13 10.19 1.31 -2.16
N THR A 14 10.58 1.50 -0.91
CA THR A 14 9.73 2.04 0.14
C THR A 14 9.21 3.42 -0.26
N VAL A 15 10.09 4.34 -0.65
CA VAL A 15 9.73 5.70 -1.06
C VAL A 15 8.82 5.68 -2.28
N HIS A 16 9.10 4.85 -3.29
CA HIS A 16 8.26 4.76 -4.48
C HIS A 16 6.86 4.23 -4.16
N VAL A 17 6.75 3.14 -3.40
CA VAL A 17 5.45 2.59 -2.99
C VAL A 17 4.69 3.57 -2.11
N LEU A 18 5.37 4.21 -1.15
CA LEU A 18 4.77 5.20 -0.26
C LEU A 18 4.25 6.40 -1.06
N HIS A 19 5.06 6.95 -1.98
CA HIS A 19 4.64 8.06 -2.83
C HIS A 19 3.44 7.69 -3.70
N ASN A 20 3.40 6.49 -4.27
CA ASN A 20 2.25 6.03 -5.03
C ASN A 20 0.98 5.94 -4.17
N ILE A 21 1.11 5.58 -2.89
CA ILE A 21 -0.03 5.51 -1.95
C ILE A 21 -0.49 6.92 -1.54
N LEU A 22 0.43 7.85 -1.31
CA LEU A 22 0.09 9.25 -1.06
C LEU A 22 -0.72 9.83 -2.23
N MET A 23 -0.22 9.68 -3.46
CA MET A 23 -0.92 10.13 -4.67
C MET A 23 -2.29 9.47 -4.82
N LEU A 24 -2.36 8.14 -4.62
CA LEU A 24 -3.62 7.39 -4.69
C LEU A 24 -4.66 7.91 -3.69
N VAL A 25 -4.24 8.24 -2.45
CA VAL A 25 -5.13 8.75 -1.41
C VAL A 25 -5.58 10.17 -1.72
N ASP A 26 -4.65 11.05 -2.13
CA ASP A 26 -4.96 12.45 -2.43
C ASP A 26 -5.92 12.57 -3.63
N ASN A 27 -5.59 11.90 -4.74
CA ASN A 27 -6.45 11.83 -5.93
C ASN A 27 -7.79 11.19 -5.61
N GLY A 28 -7.79 10.08 -4.86
CA GLY A 28 -9.00 9.38 -4.45
C GLY A 28 -9.94 10.22 -3.59
N MET A 29 -9.40 11.06 -2.69
CA MET A 29 -10.17 11.98 -1.88
C MET A 29 -10.77 13.13 -2.70
N GLN A 30 -10.04 13.65 -3.68
CA GLN A 30 -10.57 14.64 -4.63
C GLN A 30 -11.75 14.06 -5.41
N TYR A 31 -11.59 12.85 -5.99
CA TYR A 31 -12.67 12.18 -6.70
C TYR A 31 -13.86 11.83 -5.81
N LEU A 32 -13.62 11.46 -4.55
CA LEU A 32 -14.69 11.16 -3.60
C LEU A 32 -15.57 12.40 -3.36
N GLY A 33 -14.98 13.59 -3.23
CA GLY A 33 -15.73 14.85 -3.08
C GLY A 33 -16.42 15.27 -4.37
N GLU A 34 -15.69 15.24 -5.49
CA GLU A 34 -16.22 15.63 -6.81
C GLU A 34 -17.38 14.72 -7.23
N LEU A 35 -17.23 13.40 -7.20
CA LEU A 35 -18.29 12.47 -7.62
C LEU A 35 -19.52 12.47 -6.70
N THR A 36 -19.39 12.92 -5.45
CA THR A 36 -20.55 13.12 -4.57
C THR A 36 -21.34 14.38 -4.91
N ASP A 37 -20.66 15.43 -5.39
CA ASP A 37 -21.28 16.73 -5.72
C ASP A 37 -21.72 16.82 -7.19
N THR A 38 -20.93 16.28 -8.11
CA THR A 38 -21.22 16.17 -9.55
C THR A 38 -21.44 14.69 -9.87
N LYS A 39 -22.70 14.29 -10.07
CA LYS A 39 -23.11 12.91 -10.39
C LYS A 39 -22.55 12.33 -11.71
N ASP A 40 -21.55 12.96 -12.33
CA ASP A 40 -21.06 12.62 -13.66
C ASP A 40 -19.74 11.84 -13.57
N ALA A 41 -19.87 10.53 -13.31
CA ALA A 41 -18.79 9.55 -13.49
C ALA A 41 -18.18 9.52 -14.91
N ASN A 42 -18.76 10.28 -15.86
CA ASN A 42 -18.30 10.42 -17.24
C ASN A 42 -17.17 11.45 -17.43
N MET A 43 -16.78 12.19 -16.38
CA MET A 43 -15.66 13.14 -16.46
C MET A 43 -14.28 12.50 -16.26
N LEU A 44 -14.22 11.31 -15.66
CA LEU A 44 -12.96 10.61 -15.42
C LEU A 44 -12.51 9.83 -16.67
N THR A 45 -11.21 9.91 -16.96
CA THR A 45 -10.56 9.05 -17.93
C THR A 45 -10.53 7.60 -17.43
N ALA A 46 -10.29 6.64 -18.34
CA ALA A 46 -10.20 5.22 -17.98
C ALA A 46 -9.08 4.93 -16.96
N GLU A 47 -8.01 5.72 -16.97
CA GLU A 47 -6.91 5.61 -16.01
C GLU A 47 -7.33 6.07 -14.62
N GLU A 48 -7.98 7.24 -14.52
CA GLU A 48 -8.47 7.80 -13.27
C GLU A 48 -9.59 6.92 -12.67
N MET A 49 -10.47 6.34 -13.50
CA MET A 49 -11.47 5.38 -13.03
C MET A 49 -10.83 4.14 -12.38
N ARG A 50 -9.74 3.64 -12.97
CA ARG A 50 -8.99 2.51 -12.43
C ARG A 50 -8.29 2.89 -11.13
N GLU A 51 -7.67 4.06 -11.07
CA GLU A 51 -7.05 4.58 -9.86
C GLU A 51 -8.08 4.76 -8.73
N TYR A 52 -9.23 5.35 -9.03
CA TYR A 52 -10.34 5.51 -8.08
C TYR A 52 -10.92 4.16 -7.64
N ALA A 53 -10.98 3.15 -8.52
CA ALA A 53 -11.37 1.80 -8.13
C ALA A 53 -10.39 1.20 -7.10
N VAL A 54 -9.08 1.36 -7.33
CA VAL A 54 -8.04 0.91 -6.39
C VAL A 54 -8.14 1.66 -5.05
N PHE A 55 -8.43 2.96 -5.07
CA PHE A 55 -8.68 3.74 -3.86
C PHE A 55 -9.90 3.21 -3.08
N LYS A 56 -11.02 2.92 -3.77
CA LYS A 56 -12.20 2.33 -3.11
C LYS A 56 -11.91 0.96 -2.50
N ASP A 57 -11.12 0.14 -3.17
CA ASP A 57 -10.70 -1.16 -2.63
C ASP A 57 -9.84 -0.96 -1.37
N LEU A 58 -8.95 0.04 -1.36
CA LEU A 58 -8.15 0.40 -0.18
C LEU A 58 -9.04 0.81 1.01
N LEU A 59 -10.08 1.62 0.78
CA LEU A 59 -11.04 2.01 1.82
C LEU A 59 -11.80 0.80 2.39
N GLN A 60 -12.09 -0.21 1.57
CA GLN A 60 -12.74 -1.44 2.03
C GLN A 60 -11.80 -2.34 2.84
N MET A 61 -10.50 -2.33 2.52
CA MET A 61 -9.49 -3.13 3.23
C MET A 61 -9.19 -2.61 4.63
N VAL A 62 -9.34 -1.30 4.86
CA VAL A 62 -9.04 -0.65 6.16
C VAL A 62 -10.32 -0.04 6.74
N PRO A 63 -11.03 -0.75 7.63
CA PRO A 63 -12.26 -0.25 8.24
C PRO A 63 -12.07 1.09 8.93
N GLY A 64 -12.97 2.04 8.67
CA GLY A 64 -12.93 3.39 9.25
C GLY A 64 -11.95 4.35 8.57
N LEU A 65 -11.16 3.90 7.59
CA LEU A 65 -10.19 4.76 6.89
C LEU A 65 -10.87 5.93 6.20
N GLN A 66 -11.99 5.71 5.52
CA GLN A 66 -12.72 6.79 4.83
C GLN A 66 -13.16 7.89 5.80
N ALA A 67 -13.80 7.50 6.91
CA ALA A 67 -14.24 8.45 7.92
C ALA A 67 -13.06 9.20 8.56
N CYS A 68 -11.94 8.51 8.78
CA CYS A 68 -10.71 9.14 9.25
C CYS A 68 -10.22 10.20 8.26
N LEU A 69 -10.06 9.84 6.97
CA LEU A 69 -9.57 10.75 5.93
C LEU A 69 -10.49 11.97 5.74
N GLN A 70 -11.81 11.78 5.81
CA GLN A 70 -12.77 12.89 5.69
C GLN A 70 -12.76 13.84 6.89
N GLN A 71 -12.32 13.38 8.07
CA GLN A 71 -12.22 14.19 9.28
C GLN A 71 -10.83 14.80 9.48
N SER A 72 -9.82 14.27 8.77
CA SER A 72 -8.44 14.72 8.83
C SER A 72 -8.25 16.04 8.09
N SER A 73 -7.37 16.87 8.62
CA SER A 73 -6.79 17.98 7.88
C SER A 73 -5.91 17.47 6.72
N SER A 74 -5.50 18.36 5.82
CA SER A 74 -4.58 18.02 4.73
C SER A 74 -3.25 17.42 5.24
N GLU A 75 -2.66 18.01 6.29
CA GLU A 75 -1.42 17.52 6.91
C GLU A 75 -1.61 16.14 7.57
N GLU A 76 -2.76 15.91 8.20
CA GLU A 76 -3.08 14.61 8.81
C GLU A 76 -3.40 13.55 7.76
N THR A 77 -3.93 13.94 6.59
CA THR A 77 -4.21 13.04 5.47
C THR A 77 -2.93 12.40 4.95
N ASP A 78 -1.86 13.17 4.80
CA ASP A 78 -0.52 12.65 4.43
C ASP A 78 0.03 11.67 5.46
N LEU A 79 -0.20 11.93 6.76
CA LEU A 79 0.21 11.05 7.84
C LEU A 79 -0.58 9.74 7.82
N VAL A 80 -1.91 9.81 7.67
CA VAL A 80 -2.78 8.62 7.57
C VAL A 80 -2.41 7.78 6.35
N ALA A 81 -2.24 8.40 5.19
CA ALA A 81 -1.82 7.73 3.97
C ALA A 81 -0.42 7.08 4.12
N SER A 82 0.50 7.76 4.81
CA SER A 82 1.81 7.20 5.13
C SER A 82 1.71 5.95 6.02
N LEU A 83 0.90 6.00 7.07
CA LEU A 83 0.68 4.86 7.97
C LEU A 83 0.09 3.65 7.24
N VAL A 84 -0.89 3.87 6.36
CA VAL A 84 -1.46 2.83 5.49
C VAL A 84 -0.37 2.24 4.58
N GLY A 85 0.46 3.09 3.97
CA GLY A 85 1.57 2.65 3.14
C GLY A 85 2.60 1.82 3.88
N TYR A 86 2.93 2.21 5.12
CA TYR A 86 3.76 1.39 5.98
C TYR A 86 3.12 0.04 6.29
N MET A 87 1.83 -0.03 6.63
CA MET A 87 1.14 -1.30 6.90
C MET A 87 1.20 -2.26 5.70
N ILE A 88 1.01 -1.75 4.47
CA ILE A 88 1.11 -2.55 3.24
C ILE A 88 2.54 -3.04 3.02
N LEU A 89 3.54 -2.19 3.26
CA LEU A 89 4.93 -2.58 3.14
C LEU A 89 5.34 -3.62 4.20
N PHE A 90 4.94 -3.42 5.46
CA PHE A 90 5.24 -4.33 6.55
C PHE A 90 4.57 -5.70 6.35
N SER A 91 3.32 -5.74 5.92
CA SER A 91 2.64 -7.00 5.59
C SER A 91 3.36 -7.74 4.45
N HIS A 92 3.76 -7.05 3.38
CA HIS A 92 4.53 -7.67 2.30
C HIS A 92 5.90 -8.20 2.77
N GLN A 93 6.62 -7.46 3.63
CA GLN A 93 7.90 -7.92 4.20
C GLN A 93 7.71 -9.12 5.14
N LEU A 94 6.66 -9.14 5.96
CA LEU A 94 6.34 -10.26 6.85
C LEU A 94 5.95 -11.52 6.06
N ILE A 95 5.15 -11.39 5.01
CA ILE A 95 4.81 -12.50 4.12
C ILE A 95 6.07 -13.04 3.43
N ALA A 96 6.92 -12.17 2.89
CA ALA A 96 8.17 -12.56 2.26
C ALA A 96 9.13 -13.25 3.25
N PHE A 97 9.18 -12.78 4.50
CA PHE A 97 9.97 -13.37 5.57
C PHE A 97 9.44 -14.76 5.96
N SER A 98 8.14 -14.89 6.20
CA SER A 98 7.46 -16.15 6.52
C SER A 98 7.69 -17.20 5.43
N ASN A 99 7.54 -16.82 4.16
CA ASN A 99 7.79 -17.72 3.02
C ASN A 99 9.24 -18.19 2.96
N ARG A 100 10.21 -17.31 3.24
CA ARG A 100 11.63 -17.68 3.31
C ARG A 100 11.91 -18.63 4.46
N PHE A 101 11.36 -18.36 5.64
CA PHE A 101 11.51 -19.21 6.82
C PHE A 101 10.96 -20.62 6.56
N ASN A 102 9.75 -20.73 6.02
CA ASN A 102 9.13 -22.00 5.65
C ASN A 102 9.96 -22.79 4.62
N LYS A 103 10.52 -22.10 3.61
CA LYS A 103 11.40 -22.73 2.62
C LYS A 103 12.69 -23.28 3.25
N VAL A 104 13.33 -22.52 4.14
CA VAL A 104 14.54 -22.98 4.85
C VAL A 104 14.22 -24.15 5.76
N HIS A 105 13.10 -24.10 6.49
CA HIS A 105 12.64 -25.19 7.34
C HIS A 105 12.43 -26.47 6.52
N GLN A 106 11.72 -26.39 5.39
CA GLN A 106 11.45 -27.53 4.51
C GLN A 106 12.73 -28.16 3.95
N VAL A 107 13.71 -27.34 3.55
CA VAL A 107 15.02 -27.82 3.09
C VAL A 107 15.76 -28.55 4.21
N HIS A 108 15.75 -28.01 5.43
CA HIS A 108 16.38 -28.65 6.58
C HIS A 108 15.74 -30.01 6.89
N THR A 109 14.39 -30.11 6.86
CA THR A 109 13.69 -31.38 7.13
C THR A 109 14.03 -32.46 6.10
N GLN A 110 14.17 -32.08 4.82
CA GLN A 110 14.54 -33.02 3.74
C GLN A 110 15.98 -33.53 3.84
N ILE A 111 16.90 -32.70 4.36
CA ILE A 111 18.31 -33.11 4.58
C ILE A 111 18.39 -34.08 5.76
N THR A 112 17.69 -33.81 6.86
CA THR A 112 17.70 -34.67 8.05
C THR A 112 17.02 -36.03 7.83
N GLN A 113 16.05 -36.13 6.90
CA GLN A 113 15.40 -37.40 6.55
C GLN A 113 16.19 -38.26 5.53
N LYS A 114 17.24 -37.70 4.92
CA LYS A 114 18.10 -38.39 3.94
C LYS A 114 19.45 -38.84 4.51
N ALA A 115 19.73 -38.54 5.77
CA ALA A 115 20.92 -38.96 6.52
C ALA A 115 20.57 -40.13 7.44
#